data_AF-K2BIA9-F1
#
_entry.id   AF-K2BIA9-F1
#
_cell.length_a   1.000
_cell.length_b   1.000
_cell.length_c   1.000
_cell.angle_alpha   90.00
_cell.angle_beta   90.00
_cell.angle_gamma   90.00
#
_symmetry.space_group_name_H-M   'P 1'
#
loop_
_entity.id
_entity.type
_entity.pdbx_description
1 polymer ?
#
loop_
_entity_poly.entity_id
_entity_poly.type
_entity_poly.pdbx_seq_one_letter_code
_entity_poly.pdbx_strand_id
1 'polypeptide(L)'
;MSSIEFLRSFRIGEYAIFDLATSFIGVFILSPLLIRLFRMAHLEIPLTSWLLFTLPIGIGTHILTGNYTPMTKYFLDPSGHYPLKIFIIILFILGFRGISIIK
;
A
#
# COMPACT_ATOMS: atom_id res chain seq x y z
N MET A 1 23.50 4.52 -16.30
CA MET A 1 22.18 4.01 -15.91
C MET A 1 22.38 2.70 -15.18
N SER A 2 21.91 2.62 -13.93
CA SER A 2 21.82 1.35 -13.21
C SER A 2 20.60 0.55 -13.68
N SER A 3 20.58 -0.77 -13.45
CA SER A 3 19.41 -1.61 -13.76
C SER A 3 18.14 -1.14 -13.04
N ILE A 4 18.27 -0.57 -11.84
CA ILE A 4 17.14 -0.02 -11.06
C ILE A 4 16.61 1.26 -11.72
N GLU A 5 17.48 2.15 -12.18
CA GLU A 5 17.07 3.36 -12.91
C GLU A 5 16.32 3.03 -14.20
N PHE A 6 16.79 2.01 -14.93
CA PHE A 6 16.08 1.50 -16.11
C PHE A 6 14.69 0.97 -15.77
N LEU A 7 14.53 0.19 -14.70
CA LEU A 7 13.22 -0.32 -14.29
C LEU A 7 12.29 0.81 -13.82
N ARG A 8 12.82 1.84 -13.16
CA ARG A 8 12.06 3.01 -12.71
C ARG A 8 11.70 4.00 -13.81
N SER A 9 12.31 3.93 -14.99
CA SER A 9 11.95 4.80 -16.11
C SER A 9 10.57 4.47 -16.68
N PHE A 10 10.04 3.27 -16.45
CA PHE A 10 8.66 2.90 -16.80
C PHE A 10 7.68 3.53 -15.80
N ARG A 11 6.97 4.57 -16.24
CA ARG A 11 6.09 5.38 -15.39
C ARG A 11 4.69 5.55 -15.98
N ILE A 12 3.71 5.72 -15.10
CA ILE A 12 2.38 6.25 -15.43
C ILE A 12 2.26 7.58 -14.69
N GLY A 13 2.31 8.68 -15.42
CA GLY A 13 2.48 10.01 -14.83
C GLY A 13 3.76 10.09 -14.00
N GLU A 14 3.64 10.44 -12.72
CA GLU A 14 4.77 10.54 -11.79
C GLU A 14 5.09 9.23 -11.04
N TYR A 15 4.35 8.16 -11.31
CA TYR A 15 4.46 6.90 -10.57
C TYR A 15 5.26 5.86 -11.35
N ALA A 16 6.35 5.36 -10.76
CA ALA A 16 7.09 4.25 -11.32
C ALA A 16 6.30 2.94 -11.16
N ILE A 17 6.08 2.24 -12.27
CA ILE A 17 5.36 0.95 -12.29
C ILE A 17 6.15 -0.09 -11.49
N PHE A 18 7.48 -0.04 -11.57
CA PHE A 18 8.36 -0.92 -10.80
C PHE A 18 8.13 -0.78 -9.29
N ASP A 19 8.15 0.44 -8.74
CA ASP A 19 7.95 0.66 -7.30
C ASP A 19 6.57 0.17 -6.82
N LEU A 20 5.53 0.36 -7.65
CA LEU A 20 4.19 -0.16 -7.40
C LEU A 20 4.21 -1.69 -7.34
N ALA A 21 4.72 -2.36 -8.37
CA ALA A 21 4.78 -3.82 -8.44
C ALA A 21 5.59 -4.41 -7.28
N THR A 22 6.76 -3.84 -6.99
CA THR A 22 7.62 -4.29 -5.89
C THR A 22 6.92 -4.15 -4.54
N SER A 23 6.11 -3.11 -4.33
CA SER A 23 5.35 -2.94 -3.09
C SER A 23 4.31 -4.06 -2.90
N PHE A 24 3.56 -4.40 -3.94
CA PHE A 24 2.58 -5.50 -3.89
C PHE A 24 3.24 -6.86 -3.71
N ILE A 25 4.35 -7.12 -4.43
CA ILE A 25 5.14 -8.35 -4.26
C ILE A 25 5.67 -8.44 -2.83
N GLY A 26 6.19 -7.33 -2.28
CA GLY A 26 6.69 -7.26 -0.92
C GLY A 26 5.61 -7.62 0.10
N VAL A 27 4.43 -7.01 0.00
CA VAL A 27 3.29 -7.32 0.90
C VAL A 27 2.81 -8.75 0.72
N PHE A 28 2.72 -9.25 -0.51
CA PHE A 28 2.35 -10.64 -0.78
C PHE A 28 3.30 -11.62 -0.06
N ILE A 29 4.62 -11.41 -0.18
CA ILE A 29 5.64 -12.24 0.46
C ILE A 29 5.59 -12.10 1.99
N LEU A 30 5.35 -10.90 2.52
CA LEU A 30 5.25 -10.65 3.96
C LEU A 30 3.94 -11.13 4.58
N SER A 31 2.88 -11.25 3.80
CA SER A 31 1.54 -11.55 4.29
C SER A 31 1.45 -12.84 5.12
N PRO A 32 2.13 -13.97 4.84
CA PRO A 32 2.05 -15.16 5.70
C PRO A 32 2.59 -14.89 7.10
N LEU A 33 3.61 -14.02 7.22
CA LEU A 33 4.14 -13.58 8.52
C LEU A 33 3.14 -12.65 9.21
N LEU A 34 2.61 -11.64 8.51
CA LEU A 34 1.64 -10.70 9.07
C LEU A 34 0.36 -11.41 9.55
N ILE A 35 -0.15 -12.37 8.77
CA ILE A 35 -1.29 -13.20 9.15
C ILE A 35 -1.00 -13.95 10.46
N ARG A 36 0.19 -14.56 10.60
CA ARG A 36 0.57 -15.26 11.84
C ARG A 36 0.63 -14.31 13.04
N LEU A 37 1.21 -13.13 12.86
CA LEU A 37 1.32 -12.12 13.92
C LEU A 37 -0.05 -11.61 14.37
N PHE A 38 -0.92 -11.26 13.42
CA PHE A 38 -2.26 -10.75 13.75
C PHE A 38 -3.17 -11.84 14.32
N ARG A 39 -2.96 -13.10 13.93
CA ARG A 39 -3.64 -14.24 14.55
C ARG A 39 -3.32 -14.37 16.04
N MET A 40 -2.10 -14.03 16.46
CA MET A 40 -1.75 -13.98 17.90
C MET A 40 -2.53 -12.91 18.66
N ALA A 41 -3.00 -11.87 17.97
CA ALA A 41 -3.87 -10.84 18.50
C ALA A 41 -5.37 -11.15 18.29
N HIS A 42 -5.73 -12.42 18.02
CA HIS A 42 -7.10 -12.87 17.73
C HIS A 42 -7.74 -12.20 16.50
N LEU A 43 -6.94 -11.70 15.55
CA LEU A 43 -7.43 -11.12 14.31
C LEU A 43 -7.11 -12.03 13.12
N GLU A 44 -8.13 -12.39 12.38
CA GLU A 44 -8.01 -13.07 11.10
C GLU A 44 -8.15 -12.05 9.97
N ILE A 45 -7.05 -11.83 9.24
CA ILE A 45 -6.97 -10.88 8.13
C ILE A 45 -6.58 -11.65 6.87
N PRO A 46 -7.44 -11.76 5.85
CA PRO A 46 -7.13 -12.53 4.65
C PRO A 46 -6.05 -11.86 3.81
N LEU A 47 -5.38 -12.64 2.95
CA LEU A 47 -4.37 -12.14 2.01
C LEU A 47 -4.88 -10.96 1.17
N THR A 48 -6.13 -11.04 0.70
CA THR A 48 -6.75 -10.00 -0.12
C THR A 48 -6.80 -8.65 0.60
N SER A 49 -7.11 -8.65 1.91
CA SER A 49 -7.07 -7.46 2.74
C SER A 49 -5.68 -6.85 2.81
N TRP A 50 -4.64 -7.66 3.02
CA TRP A 50 -3.26 -7.19 3.02
C TRP A 50 -2.87 -6.54 1.70
N LEU A 51 -3.23 -7.17 0.57
CA LEU A 51 -2.95 -6.60 -0.75
C LEU A 51 -3.68 -5.27 -0.97
N LEU A 52 -4.93 -5.15 -0.56
CA LEU A 52 -5.69 -3.89 -0.62
C LEU A 52 -5.06 -2.80 0.27
N PHE A 53 -4.51 -3.18 1.41
CA PHE A 53 -3.79 -2.26 2.30
C PHE A 53 -2.40 -1.86 1.81
N THR A 54 -1.86 -2.45 0.72
CA THR A 54 -0.50 -2.13 0.23
C THR A 54 -0.29 -0.63 0.05
N LEU A 55 -1.19 0.06 -0.67
CA LEU A 55 -1.05 1.49 -0.92
C LEU A 55 -1.34 2.34 0.33
N PRO A 56 -2.43 2.11 1.10
CA PRO A 56 -2.64 2.78 2.37
C PRO A 56 -1.46 2.65 3.35
N ILE A 57 -0.91 1.45 3.52
CA ILE A 57 0.26 1.20 4.37
C ILE A 57 1.47 1.95 3.82
N GLY A 58 1.72 1.88 2.50
CA GLY A 58 2.81 2.61 1.87
C GLY A 58 2.72 4.12 2.09
N ILE A 59 1.54 4.71 1.93
CA ILE A 59 1.32 6.14 2.23
C ILE A 59 1.60 6.41 3.72
N GLY A 60 1.08 5.57 4.61
CA GLY A 60 1.33 5.69 6.06
C GLY A 60 2.81 5.60 6.43
N THR A 61 3.58 4.68 5.84
CA THR A 61 5.02 4.54 6.11
C THR A 61 5.81 5.72 5.57
N HIS A 62 5.45 6.27 4.40
CA HIS A 62 6.05 7.51 3.90
C HIS A 62 5.74 8.70 4.80
N ILE A 63 4.52 8.78 5.36
CA ILE A 63 4.14 9.79 6.35
C ILE A 63 5.03 9.68 7.60
N LEU A 64 5.15 8.48 8.17
CA LEU A 64 5.91 8.23 9.39
C LEU A 64 7.42 8.45 9.24
N THR A 65 7.97 8.16 8.05
CA THR A 65 9.42 8.29 7.78
C THR A 65 9.82 9.65 7.23
N GLY A 66 8.86 10.49 6.82
CA GLY A 66 9.11 11.78 6.17
C GLY A 66 9.58 11.68 4.71
N ASN A 67 9.76 10.48 4.16
CA ASN A 67 10.25 10.26 2.80
C ASN A 67 9.10 10.25 1.79
N TYR A 68 8.56 11.41 1.46
CA TYR A 68 7.35 11.52 0.65
C TYR A 68 7.55 11.23 -0.84
N THR A 69 6.80 10.26 -1.35
CA THR A 69 6.65 10.02 -2.79
C THR A 69 5.64 11.02 -3.40
N PRO A 70 5.61 11.18 -4.75
CA PRO A 70 4.56 11.95 -5.41
C PRO A 70 3.15 11.52 -4.97
N MET A 71 2.91 10.21 -4.81
CA MET A 71 1.61 9.68 -4.36
C MET A 71 1.25 10.18 -2.96
N THR A 72 2.18 10.12 -2.02
CA THR A 72 1.96 10.63 -0.65
C THR A 72 1.71 12.13 -0.67
N LYS A 73 2.47 12.91 -1.46
CA LYS A 73 2.26 14.36 -1.60
C LYS A 73 0.88 14.69 -2.15
N TYR A 74 0.45 14.01 -3.21
CA TYR A 74 -0.86 14.21 -3.81
C TYR A 74 -2.01 13.74 -2.91
N PHE A 75 -1.80 12.70 -2.11
CA PHE A 75 -2.79 12.27 -1.13
C PHE A 75 -2.97 13.30 0.00
N LEU A 76 -1.87 13.95 0.44
CA LEU A 76 -1.88 14.94 1.51
C LEU A 76 -2.26 16.36 1.07
N ASP A 77 -2.09 16.71 -0.21
CA ASP A 77 -2.48 18.03 -0.72
C ASP A 77 -3.99 18.24 -0.52
N PRO A 78 -4.45 19.19 0.31
CA PRO A 78 -5.87 19.41 0.56
C PRO A 78 -6.64 19.89 -0.68
N SER A 79 -5.94 20.45 -1.66
CA SER A 79 -6.52 21.27 -2.74
C SER A 79 -6.83 20.48 -4.01
N GLY A 80 -6.30 19.24 -4.14
CA GLY A 80 -6.36 18.50 -5.40
C GLY A 80 -6.44 16.98 -5.28
N HIS A 81 -6.23 16.32 -6.42
CA HIS A 81 -6.03 14.86 -6.56
C HIS A 81 -7.13 13.96 -5.96
N TYR A 82 -8.39 14.43 -5.95
CA TYR A 82 -9.54 13.69 -5.45
C TYR A 82 -9.69 12.27 -6.01
N PRO A 83 -9.46 11.98 -7.31
CA PRO A 83 -9.56 10.61 -7.82
C PRO A 83 -8.58 9.65 -7.12
N LEU A 84 -7.33 10.08 -6.89
CA LEU A 84 -6.34 9.29 -6.16
C LEU A 84 -6.78 9.09 -4.71
N LYS A 85 -7.20 10.15 -4.03
CA LYS A 85 -7.64 10.07 -2.63
C LYS A 85 -8.81 9.12 -2.45
N ILE A 86 -9.84 9.28 -3.29
CA ILE A 86 -11.02 8.40 -3.31
C ILE A 86 -10.59 6.96 -3.56
N PHE A 87 -9.71 6.72 -4.53
CA PHE A 87 -9.18 5.39 -4.80
C PHE A 87 -8.48 4.78 -3.57
N ILE A 88 -7.57 5.52 -2.91
CA ILE A 88 -6.87 5.07 -1.71
C ILE A 88 -7.86 4.81 -0.56
N ILE A 89 -8.85 5.67 -0.36
CA ILE A 89 -9.89 5.50 0.66
C ILE A 89 -10.73 4.26 0.38
N ILE A 90 -11.12 4.01 -0.87
CA ILE A 90 -11.85 2.80 -1.27
C ILE A 90 -11.01 1.55 -0.98
N LEU A 91 -9.73 1.54 -1.35
CA LEU A 91 -8.83 0.43 -1.04
C LEU A 91 -8.72 0.19 0.47
N PHE A 92 -8.60 1.26 1.26
CA PHE A 92 -8.56 1.17 2.71
C PHE A 92 -9.85 0.55 3.27
N ILE A 93 -11.02 1.06 2.87
CA ILE A 93 -12.33 0.54 3.31
C ILE A 93 -12.50 -0.93 2.90
N LEU A 94 -12.21 -1.26 1.64
CA LEU A 94 -12.30 -2.64 1.14
C LEU A 94 -11.29 -3.57 1.83
N GLY A 95 -10.13 -3.07 2.25
CA GLY A 95 -9.15 -3.83 3.01
C GLY A 95 -9.70 -4.37 4.33
N PHE A 96 -10.60 -3.64 5.00
CA PHE A 96 -11.26 -4.14 6.21
C PHE A 96 -12.32 -5.22 5.95
N ARG A 97 -12.75 -5.40 4.70
CA ARG A 97 -13.77 -6.39 4.35
C ARG A 97 -13.20 -7.80 4.51
N GLY A 98 -13.83 -8.58 5.39
CA GLY A 98 -13.43 -9.97 5.65
C GLY A 98 -12.44 -10.14 6.80
N ILE A 99 -12.10 -9.05 7.52
CA ILE A 99 -11.40 -9.14 8.80
C ILE A 99 -12.38 -9.63 9.87
N SER A 100 -12.01 -10.67 10.59
CA SER A 100 -12.81 -11.27 11.67
C SER A 100 -12.01 -11.43 12.95
N ILE A 101 -12.71 -11.45 14.09
CA ILE A 101 -12.13 -11.79 15.39
C ILE A 101 -12.25 -13.30 15.58
N ILE A 102 -11.15 -13.95 15.93
CA ILE A 102 -11.10 -15.37 16.24
C ILE A 102 -11.66 -15.56 17.65
N LYS A 103 -12.76 -16.31 17.76
CA LYS A 103 -13.38 -16.68 19.03
C LYS A 103 -12.56 -17.68 19.81
#